data_AF-A0A920VYG8-F1
#
_entry.id   AF-A0A920VYG8-F1
#
_cell.length_a   1.000
_cell.length_b   1.000
_cell.length_c   1.000
_cell.angle_alpha   90.00
_cell.angle_beta   90.00
_cell.angle_gamma   90.00
#
_symmetry.space_group_name_H-M   'P 1'
#
loop_
_entity.id
_entity.type
_entity.pdbx_description
1 polymer ?
#
loop_
_entity_poly.entity_id
_entity_poly.type
_entity_poly.pdbx_seq_one_letter_code
_entity_poly.pdbx_strand_id
1 'polypeptide(L)' 'MVTRHTKPNAKNQQGGLIKIEAPVHYSNVQLYNPTLESGVRVKIQTSDAGVKNRVCVKSGEVIG' A
#
# COMPACT_ATOMS: atom_id res chain seq x y z
N MET A 1 -3.16 -11.64 8.55
CA MET A 1 -4.06 -12.48 7.73
C MET A 1 -5.18 -12.98 8.64
N VAL A 2 -6.41 -13.05 8.14
CA VAL A 2 -7.59 -13.46 8.93
C VAL A 2 -8.25 -14.65 8.25
N THR A 3 -8.71 -15.60 9.05
CA THR A 3 -9.46 -16.74 8.53
C THR A 3 -10.95 -16.41 8.57
N ARG A 4 -11.59 -16.33 7.39
CA ARG A 4 -13.03 -16.11 7.25
C ARG A 4 -13.71 -17.43 6.87
N HIS A 5 -14.72 -17.81 7.63
CA HIS A 5 -15.62 -18.89 7.25
C HIS A 5 -16.60 -18.38 6.20
N THR A 6 -16.64 -19.02 5.04
CA THR A 6 -17.57 -18.68 3.96
C THR A 6 -18.51 -19.85 3.69
N LYS A 7 -19.81 -19.55 3.68
CA LYS A 7 -20.83 -20.49 3.22
C LYS A 7 -20.65 -20.74 1.71
N PRO A 8 -20.98 -21.93 1.20
CA PRO A 8 -20.98 -22.22 -0.22
C PRO A 8 -21.75 -21.20 -1.04
N ASN A 9 -21.20 -20.80 -2.18
CA ASN A 9 -21.87 -19.94 -3.17
C ASN A 9 -21.51 -20.38 -4.60
N ALA A 10 -22.10 -19.76 -5.61
CA ALA A 10 -21.87 -20.14 -7.02
C ALA A 10 -20.40 -20.08 -7.46
N LYS A 11 -19.59 -19.21 -6.85
CA LYS A 11 -18.14 -19.08 -7.13
C LYS A 11 -17.28 -20.01 -6.29
N ASN A 12 -17.78 -20.49 -5.15
CA ASN A 12 -17.11 -21.41 -4.26
C ASN A 12 -18.12 -22.43 -3.70
N GLN A 13 -18.36 -23.49 -4.48
CA GLN A 13 -19.37 -24.52 -4.18
C GLN A 13 -19.02 -25.38 -2.95
N GLN A 14 -17.74 -25.51 -2.63
CA GLN A 14 -17.29 -26.33 -1.50
C GLN A 14 -17.35 -25.56 -0.17
N GLY A 15 -17.42 -24.22 -0.22
CA GLY A 15 -17.34 -23.37 0.97
C GLY A 15 -16.02 -23.56 1.72
N GLY A 16 -15.98 -23.14 2.99
CA GLY A 16 -14.87 -23.44 3.89
C GLY A 16 -14.15 -22.21 4.44
N LEU A 17 -12.93 -22.44 4.91
CA LEU A 17 -12.07 -21.46 5.57
C LEU A 17 -11.21 -20.75 4.53
N ILE A 18 -11.52 -19.49 4.22
CA ILE A 18 -10.71 -18.67 3.31
C ILE A 18 -9.79 -17.78 4.14
N LYS A 19 -8.49 -17.85 3.90
CA LYS A 19 -7.54 -16.89 4.46
C LYS A 19 -7.56 -15.63 3.60
N ILE A 20 -7.96 -14.51 4.20
CA ILE A 20 -8.00 -13.20 3.55
C ILE A 20 -7.08 -12.23 4.26
N GLU A 21 -6.66 -11.19 3.54
CA GLU A 21 -5.94 -10.08 4.14
C GLU A 21 -6.88 -9.25 5.02
N ALA A 22 -6.34 -8.76 6.14
CA ALA A 22 -7.07 -7.86 7.02
C ALA A 22 -6.77 -6.42 6.58
N PRO A 23 -7.72 -5.48 6.77
CA PRO A 23 -7.39 -4.07 6.65
C PRO A 23 -6.31 -3.71 7.69
N VAL A 24 -5.38 -2.86 7.28
CA VAL A 24 -4.36 -2.27 8.15
C VAL A 24 -4.58 -0.77 8.16
N HIS A 25 -4.45 -0.14 9.33
CA HIS A 25 -4.57 1.31 9.44
C HIS A 25 -3.45 2.01 8.67
N TYR A 26 -3.79 3.06 7.92
CA TYR A 26 -2.85 3.73 7.02
C TYR A 26 -1.62 4.33 7.72
N SER A 27 -1.72 4.65 9.02
CA SER A 27 -0.58 5.15 9.81
C SER A 27 0.52 4.11 10.04
N ASN A 28 0.19 2.82 9.87
CA ASN A 28 1.11 1.71 10.14
C ASN A 28 1.89 1.28 8.90
N VAL A 29 1.69 1.95 7.76
CA VAL A 29 2.39 1.68 6.50
C VAL A 29 3.21 2.89 6.06
N GLN A 30 4.30 2.63 5.34
CA GLN A 30 5.17 3.66 4.76
C GLN A 30 5.32 3.41 3.26
N LEU A 31 5.63 4.47 2.52
CA LEU A 31 5.98 4.35 1.11
C LEU A 31 7.39 3.76 1.01
N TYR A 32 7.53 2.71 0.22
CA TYR A 32 8.81 2.06 -0.02
C TYR A 32 9.57 2.82 -1.11
N ASN A 33 10.83 3.16 -0.84
CA ASN A 33 11.75 3.67 -1.85
C ASN A 33 12.66 2.52 -2.31
N PRO A 34 12.66 2.15 -3.60
CA PRO A 34 13.49 1.06 -4.12
C PRO A 34 14.99 1.36 -4.10
N THR A 35 15.41 2.62 -4.25
CA THR A 35 16.82 3.06 -4.21
C THR A 35 17.41 2.92 -2.80
N LEU A 36 16.61 3.21 -1.77
CA LEU A 36 17.04 3.18 -0.37
C LEU A 36 16.66 1.88 0.36
N GLU A 37 16.00 0.95 -0.34
CA GLU A 37 15.45 -0.31 0.17
C GLU A 37 14.72 -0.19 1.52
N SER A 38 14.05 0.94 1.75
CA SER A 38 13.47 1.26 3.06
C SER A 38 12.19 2.08 2.96
N GLY A 39 11.38 2.00 4.02
CA GLY A 39 10.23 2.87 4.21
C GLY A 39 10.67 4.31 4.47
N VAL A 40 10.10 5.25 3.72
CA VAL A 40 10.46 6.67 3.78
C VAL A 40 9.24 7.58 3.92
N ARG A 41 9.48 8.75 4.53
CA ARG A 41 8.51 9.85 4.54
C ARG A 41 8.59 10.62 3.24
N VAL A 42 7.45 11.19 2.83
CA VAL A 42 7.32 12.00 1.62
C VAL A 42 7.06 13.47 1.94
N LYS A 43 7.57 14.36 1.08
CA LYS A 43 7.18 15.76 0.97
C LYS A 43 6.46 15.98 -0.37
N ILE A 44 5.62 17.00 -0.46
CA ILE A 44 5.01 17.38 -1.75
C ILE A 44 5.85 18.52 -2.34
N GLN A 45 6.25 18.38 -3.60
CA GLN A 45 6.89 19.44 -4.37
C GLN A 45 6.11 19.67 -5.67
N THR A 46 5.95 20.94 -6.02
CA THR A 46 5.32 21.35 -7.28
C THR A 46 6.42 21.50 -8.33
N SER A 47 6.28 20.83 -9.48
CA SER A 47 7.18 21.04 -10.61
C SER A 47 6.87 22.37 -11.31
N ASP A 48 7.78 22.83 -12.17
CA ASP A 48 7.61 24.08 -12.93
C ASP A 48 6.37 24.06 -13.85
N ALA A 49 5.89 22.86 -14.21
CA ALA A 49 4.66 22.65 -14.97
C ALA A 49 3.38 22.69 -14.10
N GLY A 50 3.49 23.01 -12.81
CA GLY A 50 2.36 23.08 -11.88
C GLY A 50 1.91 21.72 -11.31
N VAL A 51 2.62 20.63 -11.59
CA VAL A 51 2.24 19.27 -11.16
C VAL A 51 2.78 18.97 -9.77
N LYS A 52 1.93 18.45 -8.88
CA LYS A 52 2.33 18.06 -7.52
C LYS A 52 2.88 16.63 -7.51
N ASN A 53 4.16 16.52 -7.19
CA ASN A 53 4.87 15.25 -7.06
C ASN A 53 5.18 14.96 -5.59
N ARG A 54 5.07 13.68 -5.19
CA ARG A 54 5.59 13.23 -3.90
C ARG A 54 7.07 12.96 -4.04
N VAL A 55 7.86 13.44 -3.10
CA VAL A 55 9.32 13.35 -3.14
C VAL A 55 9.81 12.70 -1.84
N CYS A 56 10.73 11.75 -1.95
CA CYS A 56 11.41 11.14 -0.83
C CYS A 56 12.12 12.22 -0.01
N VAL A 57 11.89 12.26 1.30
CA VAL A 57 12.59 13.23 2.16
C VAL A 57 14.08 12.90 2.26
N LYS A 58 14.47 11.62 2.18
CA LYS A 58 15.86 11.18 2.33
C LYS A 58 16.68 11.33 1.03
N SER A 59 16.18 10.84 -0.10
CA SER A 59 16.91 10.85 -1.38
C SER A 59 16.59 12.05 -2.27
N GLY A 60 15.49 12.78 -2.02
CA GLY A 60 15.05 13.85 -2.91
C GLY A 60 14.48 13.35 -4.24
N GLU A 61 14.36 12.03 -4.44
CA GLU A 61 13.78 11.43 -5.64
C GLU A 61 12.26 11.51 -5.62
N VAL A 62 11.66 11.66 -6.79
CA VAL A 62 10.20 11.62 -6.96
C VAL A 62 9.72 10.19 -6.72
N ILE A 63 8.85 10.01 -5.73
CA ILE A 63 8.10 8.78 -5.46
C ILE A 63 6.75 8.96 -6.16
N GLY A 64 6.77 8.71 -7.47
CA GLY A 64 5.63 8.85 -8.39
C GLY A 64 5.05 7.51 -8.73
#